data_AF-A0A2V5QIW2-F1
#
_entry.id   AF-A0A2V5QIW2-F1
#
_cell.length_a   1.000
_cell.length_b   1.000
_cell.length_c   1.000
_cell.angle_alpha   90.00
_cell.angle_beta   90.00
_cell.angle_gamma   90.00
#
_symmetry.space_group_name_H-M   'P 1'
#
loop_
_entity.id
_entity.type
_entity.pdbx_description
1 polymer ?
#
loop_
_entity_poly.entity_id
_entity_poly.type
_entity_poly.pdbx_seq_one_letter_code
_entity_poly.pdbx_strand_id
1 'polypeptide(L)' 'ECRELERRLPVLREKIADAGTVWVSWPKRSSGVPTDVTEDVIRAVALPLGFVDVKVCAIDETWSGLKLMVRRENRKRAVK' A
#
# COMPACT_ATOMS: atom_id res chain seq x y z
N GLU A 1 5.47 -11.72 -6.62
CA GLU A 1 5.72 -10.51 -5.81
C GLU A 1 4.66 -10.33 -4.71
N CYS A 2 3.46 -10.90 -4.86
CA CYS A 2 2.39 -10.87 -3.85
C CYS A 2 2.82 -11.36 -2.44
N ARG A 3 3.60 -12.44 -2.37
CA ARG A 3 4.12 -12.98 -1.09
C ARG A 3 5.00 -11.99 -0.33
N GLU A 4 5.68 -11.09 -1.02
CA GLU A 4 6.49 -10.07 -0.37
C GLU A 4 5.61 -8.97 0.22
N LEU A 5 4.53 -8.60 -0.49
CA LEU A 5 3.54 -7.66 0.01
C LEU A 5 2.90 -8.18 1.32
N GLU A 6 2.48 -9.44 1.34
CA GLU A 6 1.91 -10.12 2.51
C GLU A 6 2.86 -10.15 3.71
N ARG A 7 4.17 -10.28 3.46
CA ARG A 7 5.19 -10.28 4.52
C ARG A 7 5.52 -8.88 5.02
N ARG A 8 5.53 -7.88 4.14
CA ARG A 8 6.05 -6.54 4.45
C ARG A 8 5.00 -5.58 4.98
N LEU A 9 3.78 -5.61 4.47
CA LEU A 9 2.74 -4.66 4.91
C LEU A 9 2.40 -4.78 6.40
N PRO A 10 2.32 -5.98 7.02
CA PRO A 10 2.10 -6.10 8.46
C PRO A 10 3.23 -5.47 9.28
N VAL A 11 4.48 -5.73 8.89
CA VAL A 11 5.66 -5.15 9.57
C VAL A 11 5.67 -3.63 9.44
N LEU A 12 5.31 -3.10 8.27
CA LEU A 12 5.20 -1.65 8.08
C LEU A 12 4.06 -1.06 8.91
N ARG A 13 2.91 -1.75 9.02
CA ARG A 13 1.76 -1.31 9.83
C ARG A 13 2.12 -1.08 11.29
N GLU A 14 3.04 -1.87 11.84
CA GLU A 14 3.52 -1.73 13.22
C GLU A 14 4.59 -0.66 13.40
N LYS A 15 5.37 -0.38 12.35
CA LYS A 15 6.53 0.52 12.41
C LYS A 15 6.24 1.96 12.00
N ILE A 16 5.24 2.20 11.16
CA ILE A 16 4.91 3.57 10.75
C ILE A 16 4.19 4.34 11.85
N ALA A 17 4.39 5.65 11.88
CA ALA A 17 3.56 6.54 12.68
C ALA A 17 2.08 6.44 12.27
N ASP A 18 1.17 6.80 13.17
CA ASP A 18 -0.27 6.80 12.91
C ASP A 18 -0.68 7.66 11.71
N ALA A 19 -0.02 8.80 11.51
CA ALA A 19 -0.18 9.67 10.34
C ALA A 19 0.79 9.35 9.19
N GLY A 20 1.55 8.26 9.32
CA GLY A 20 2.50 7.79 8.33
C GLY A 20 1.83 7.31 7.04
N THR A 21 2.65 7.20 6.00
CA THR A 21 2.23 6.77 4.67
C THR A 21 3.12 5.63 4.20
N VAL A 22 2.52 4.63 3.57
CA VAL A 22 3.22 3.60 2.78
C VAL A 22 2.85 3.80 1.32
N TRP A 23 3.85 3.79 0.44
CA TRP A 23 3.64 3.71 -1.00
C TRP A 23 3.99 2.32 -1.47
N VAL A 24 3.09 1.71 -2.24
CA VAL A 24 3.34 0.46 -2.95
C VAL A 24 3.37 0.76 -4.44
N SER A 25 4.45 0.37 -5.10
CA SER A 25 4.63 0.55 -6.53
C SER A 25 4.66 -0.80 -7.24
N TRP A 26 4.01 -0.91 -8.39
CA TRP A 26 3.99 -2.13 -9.21
C TRP A 26 3.97 -1.78 -10.70
N PRO A 27 4.45 -2.66 -11.59
CA PRO A 27 4.38 -2.41 -13.02
C PRO A 27 2.92 -2.38 -13.50
N LYS A 28 2.59 -1.46 -14.38
CA LYS A 28 1.28 -1.43 -15.03
C LYS A 28 1.15 -2.64 -15.95
N ARG A 29 -0.06 -3.21 -16.05
CA ARG A 29 -0.32 -4.25 -17.07
C ARG A 29 -0.02 -3.77 -18.49
N SER A 30 -0.23 -2.48 -18.78
CA SER A 30 0.06 -1.88 -20.08
C SER A 30 1.55 -1.65 -20.36
N SER A 31 2.43 -1.82 -19.37
CA SER A 31 3.87 -1.60 -19.54
C SER A 31 4.60 -2.76 -20.23
N GLY A 32 3.94 -3.92 -20.37
CA GLY A 32 4.56 -5.13 -20.91
C GLY A 32 5.49 -5.86 -19.93
N VAL A 33 5.76 -5.29 -18.74
CA VAL A 33 6.53 -5.95 -17.69
C VAL A 33 5.63 -6.98 -16.98
N PRO A 34 6.01 -8.27 -16.93
CA PRO A 34 5.26 -9.28 -16.22
C PRO A 34 5.20 -8.97 -14.72
N THR A 35 4.00 -8.96 -14.15
CA THR A 35 3.80 -8.83 -12.71
C THR A 35 2.58 -9.63 -12.28
N ASP A 36 2.62 -10.17 -11.06
CA ASP A 36 1.48 -10.79 -10.39
C ASP A 36 0.73 -9.82 -9.46
N VAL A 37 1.20 -8.57 -9.35
CA VAL A 37 0.63 -7.54 -8.47
C VAL A 37 -0.27 -6.57 -9.24
N THR A 38 -1.46 -6.35 -8.70
CA THR A 38 -2.41 -5.34 -9.16
C THR A 38 -2.87 -4.47 -8.01
N GLU A 39 -3.56 -3.37 -8.32
CA GLU A 39 -4.21 -2.53 -7.30
C GLU A 39 -5.12 -3.35 -6.37
N ASP A 40 -5.92 -4.27 -6.94
CA ASP A 40 -6.81 -5.15 -6.17
C ASP A 40 -6.05 -6.08 -5.23
N VAL A 41 -4.95 -6.68 -5.69
CA VAL A 41 -4.08 -7.52 -4.84
C VAL A 41 -3.54 -6.69 -3.67
N ILE A 42 -3.11 -5.46 -3.93
CA ILE A 42 -2.57 -4.58 -2.89
C ILE A 42 -3.66 -4.25 -1.85
N ARG A 43 -4.87 -3.89 -2.31
CA ARG A 43 -6.00 -3.61 -1.41
C ARG A 43 -6.41 -4.84 -0.59
N ALA A 44 -6.42 -6.03 -1.21
CA ALA A 44 -6.80 -7.27 -0.53
C ALA A 44 -5.90 -7.57 0.68
N VAL A 45 -4.60 -7.24 0.60
CA VAL A 45 -3.67 -7.40 1.71
C VAL A 45 -3.70 -6.20 2.67
N ALA A 46 -3.78 -4.98 2.15
CA ALA A 46 -3.66 -3.76 2.96
C ALA A 46 -4.89 -3.47 3.84
N LEU A 47 -6.10 -3.64 3.30
CA LEU A 47 -7.34 -3.26 4.00
C LEU A 47 -7.57 -4.06 5.30
N PRO A 48 -7.36 -5.38 5.35
CA PRO A 48 -7.49 -6.16 6.60
C PRO A 48 -6.47 -5.74 7.68
N LEU A 49 -5.32 -5.19 7.29
CA LEU A 49 -4.30 -4.66 8.22
C LEU A 49 -4.65 -3.27 8.77
N GLY A 50 -5.82 -2.73 8.40
CA GLY A 50 -6.29 -1.43 8.85
C GLY A 50 -5.69 -0.25 8.09
N PHE A 51 -5.11 -0.48 6.91
CA PHE A 51 -4.82 0.59 5.96
C PHE A 51 -6.10 1.05 5.24
N VAL A 52 -6.02 2.22 4.63
CA VAL A 52 -6.96 2.74 3.63
C VAL A 52 -6.17 3.24 2.44
N ASP A 53 -6.69 3.04 1.23
CA ASP A 53 -6.15 3.67 0.04
C ASP A 53 -6.57 5.14 -0.03
N VAL A 54 -5.62 5.99 -0.41
CA VAL A 54 -5.80 7.45 -0.43
C VAL A 54 -5.69 7.99 -1.84
N LYS A 55 -4.72 7.49 -2.60
CA LYS A 55 -4.44 7.98 -3.94
C LYS A 55 -3.73 6.91 -4.75
N VAL A 56 -4.16 6.73 -5.99
CA VAL A 56 -3.39 6.04 -7.03
C VAL A 56 -2.82 7.09 -7.99
N CYS A 57 -1.60 6.85 -8.47
CA CYS A 57 -0.99 7.63 -9.55
C CYS A 57 -0.10 6.77 -10.45
N ALA A 58 0.08 7.20 -11.70
CA ALA A 58 1.20 6.73 -12.51
C ALA A 58 2.48 7.40 -12.00
N ILE A 59 3.51 6.61 -11.71
CA ILE A 59 4.83 7.11 -11.32
C ILE A 59 5.59 7.55 -12.56
N ASP A 60 5.61 6.66 -13.56
CA ASP A 60 6.18 6.90 -14.89
C ASP A 60 5.40 6.07 -15.92
N GLU A 61 5.96 5.80 -17.10
CA GLU A 61 5.34 4.97 -18.13
C GLU A 61 5.12 3.53 -17.69
N THR A 62 6.03 2.98 -16.89
CA THR A 62 6.08 1.58 -16.46
C THR A 62 5.31 1.32 -15.17
N TRP A 63 5.38 2.21 -14.18
CA TRP A 63 4.97 1.94 -12.80
C TRP A 63 3.71 2.72 -12.38
N SER A 64 2.85 2.05 -11.62
CA SER A 64 1.78 2.67 -10.83
C SER A 64 2.19 2.69 -9.36
N GLY A 65 1.64 3.64 -8.61
CA GLY A 65 1.82 3.77 -7.17
C GLY A 65 0.49 3.94 -6.44
N LEU A 66 0.31 3.23 -5.32
CA LEU A 66 -0.84 3.34 -4.42
C LEU A 66 -0.36 3.84 -3.06
N LYS A 67 -0.93 4.97 -2.64
CA LYS A 67 -0.73 5.55 -1.32
C LYS A 67 -1.67 4.91 -0.31
N LEU A 68 -1.10 4.30 0.71
CA LEU A 68 -1.78 3.70 1.85
C LEU A 68 -1.52 4.51 3.12
N MET A 69 -2.56 4.70 3.94
CA MET A 69 -2.44 5.30 5.26
C MET A 69 -3.19 4.47 6.30
N VAL A 70 -2.79 4.52 7.57
CA VAL A 70 -3.56 3.88 8.64
C VAL A 70 -4.93 4.53 8.74
N ARG A 71 -6.00 3.73 8.83
CA ARG A 71 -7.37 4.24 9.00
C ARG A 71 -7.46 5.11 10.25
N ARG A 72 -8.16 6.26 10.17
CA ARG A 72 -8.20 7.24 11.27
C ARG A 72 -8.67 6.66 12.60
N GLU A 73 -9.63 5.74 12.58
CA GLU A 73 -10.15 5.07 13.78
C GLU A 73 -9.14 4.09 14.43
N ASN A 74 -8.16 3.61 13.65
CA ASN A 74 -7.13 2.67 14.09
C ASN A 74 -5.83 3.36 14.54
N ARG A 75 -5.81 4.69 14.54
CA ARG A 75 -4.68 5.50 14.97
C ARG A 75 -4.75 5.69 16.48
N LYS A 76 -3.64 5.50 17.19
CA LYS A 76 -3.59 5.88 18.61
C LYS A 76 -3.77 7.40 18.65
N ARG A 77 -4.72 7.86 19.47
CA ARG A 77 -4.97 9.31 19.61
C ARG A 77 -3.63 9.91 20.03
N ALA A 78 -3.07 10.80 19.21
CA ALA A 78 -1.86 11.51 19.57
C ALA A 78 -2.14 12.16 20.93
N VAL A 79 -1.42 11.71 21.96
CA VAL A 79 -1.40 12.43 23.23
C VAL A 79 -0.82 13.79 22.87
N LYS A 80 -1.66 14.81 23.03
CA LYS A 80 -1.33 16.18 22.72
C LYS A 80 -0.27 16.69 23.68
#